data_AF-A0AAJ7IWK9-F1
#
_entry.id   AF-A0AAJ7IWK9-F1
#
_cell.length_a   1.000
_cell.length_b   1.000
_cell.length_c   1.000
_cell.angle_alpha   90.00
_cell.angle_beta   90.00
_cell.angle_gamma   90.00
#
_symmetry.space_group_name_H-M   'P 1'
#
loop_
_entity.id
_entity.type
_entity.pdbx_description
1 polymer ?
#
loop_
_entity_poly.entity_id
_entity_poly.type
_entity_poly.pdbx_seq_one_letter_code
_entity_poly.pdbx_strand_id
1 'polypeptide(L)'
;MCDYCSWIDQIFARIKTEAKPDRRKRRVYVDPVIVVHGGAGRIPRKRRDYMIYEVKNAAIEAYSLLINGRSAVDAVEKAIVYMESKPLFNCAKGGSLDINDEIVMDAGMMTRKNAGFVGAVRDVEHPISLARKVLEKTEHVLIVETGAQKFALDHGIPILPPGSLNIYESMSSFEHITYCVNEEEYEGGRWDDDISENKTECDSDCFINRSMEGEAYPYCVQSIDSDLWDDSLILQVHYFYFLL
;
A
#
# COMPACT_ATOMS: atom_id res chain seq x y z
N MET A 1 -40.16 5.67 -46.19
CA MET A 1 -39.72 4.91 -45.00
C MET A 1 -40.72 3.80 -44.78
N CYS A 2 -40.26 2.57 -44.55
CA CYS A 2 -41.13 1.41 -44.30
C CYS A 2 -41.79 1.55 -42.91
N ASP A 3 -43.06 1.14 -42.78
CA ASP A 3 -43.79 1.13 -41.49
C ASP A 3 -43.03 0.39 -40.38
N TYR A 4 -42.22 -0.60 -40.76
CA TYR A 4 -41.37 -1.34 -39.83
C TYR A 4 -40.25 -0.49 -39.22
N CYS A 5 -39.64 0.42 -39.99
CA CYS A 5 -38.62 1.35 -39.48
C CYS A 5 -39.22 2.32 -38.48
N SER A 6 -40.41 2.87 -38.79
CA SER A 6 -41.15 3.76 -37.89
C SER A 6 -41.53 3.06 -36.58
N TRP A 7 -41.92 1.80 -36.65
CA TRP A 7 -42.23 0.99 -35.48
C TRP A 7 -41.00 0.68 -34.61
N ILE A 8 -39.85 0.38 -35.22
CA ILE A 8 -38.57 0.21 -34.52
C ILE A 8 -38.15 1.50 -33.80
N ASP A 9 -38.27 2.65 -34.46
CA ASP A 9 -37.92 3.95 -33.87
C ASP A 9 -38.81 4.29 -32.67
N GLN A 10 -40.10 3.94 -32.74
CA GLN A 10 -41.04 4.09 -31.62
C GLN A 10 -40.69 3.18 -30.44
N ILE A 11 -40.23 1.95 -30.69
CA ILE A 11 -39.75 1.03 -29.65
C ILE A 11 -38.49 1.60 -29.00
N PHE A 12 -37.53 2.07 -29.77
CA PHE A 12 -36.31 2.67 -29.21
C PHE A 12 -36.61 3.95 -28.43
N ALA A 13 -37.56 4.77 -28.87
CA ALA A 13 -38.00 5.95 -28.14
C ALA A 13 -38.65 5.57 -26.80
N ARG A 14 -39.46 4.50 -26.76
CA ARG A 14 -40.01 3.92 -25.53
C ARG A 14 -38.95 3.37 -24.59
N ILE A 15 -38.01 2.59 -25.10
CA ILE A 15 -36.89 2.07 -24.30
C ILE A 15 -36.09 3.23 -23.68
N LYS A 16 -35.83 4.28 -24.46
CA LYS A 16 -35.11 5.48 -23.97
C LYS A 16 -35.89 6.29 -22.95
N THR A 17 -37.23 6.30 -23.01
CA THR A 17 -38.09 7.03 -22.06
C THR A 17 -38.41 6.21 -20.82
N GLU A 18 -38.48 4.89 -20.92
CA GLU A 18 -38.70 3.94 -19.81
C GLU A 18 -37.40 3.57 -19.07
N ALA A 19 -36.25 3.70 -19.73
CA ALA A 19 -34.94 3.74 -19.08
C ALA A 19 -34.87 4.97 -18.18
N LYS A 20 -35.40 4.84 -16.96
CA LYS A 20 -35.36 5.88 -15.92
C LYS A 20 -33.95 6.47 -15.82
N PRO A 21 -33.81 7.81 -15.73
CA PRO A 21 -32.52 8.40 -15.43
C PRO A 21 -32.03 7.85 -14.09
N ASP A 22 -30.76 7.45 -14.11
CA ASP A 22 -29.92 6.93 -13.04
C ASP A 22 -30.43 7.31 -11.64
N ARG A 23 -30.68 6.30 -10.79
CA ARG A 23 -30.93 6.51 -9.36
C ARG A 23 -29.76 7.34 -8.86
N ARG A 24 -29.94 8.65 -8.62
CA ARG A 24 -28.88 9.52 -8.07
C ARG A 24 -28.30 8.82 -6.86
N LYS A 25 -27.12 8.21 -7.03
CA LYS A 25 -26.46 7.43 -5.97
C LYS A 25 -26.27 8.41 -4.81
N ARG A 26 -26.92 8.14 -3.68
CA ARG A 26 -26.73 8.93 -2.46
C ARG A 26 -25.24 8.87 -2.13
N ARG A 27 -24.60 10.04 -2.09
CA ARG A 27 -23.21 10.15 -1.62
C ARG A 27 -23.23 9.88 -0.13
N VAL A 28 -22.54 8.83 0.29
CA VAL A 28 -22.28 8.55 1.69
C VAL A 28 -20.97 9.20 2.04
N TYR A 29 -20.98 9.99 3.10
CA TYR A 29 -19.77 10.52 3.70
C TYR A 29 -19.39 9.54 4.81
N VAL A 30 -18.21 8.93 4.67
CA VAL A 30 -17.61 8.07 5.68
C VAL A 30 -16.30 8.71 6.12
N ASP A 31 -16.00 8.61 7.41
CA ASP A 31 -14.66 8.91 7.88
C ASP A 31 -13.71 7.86 7.28
N PRO A 32 -12.68 8.26 6.52
CA PRO A 32 -11.76 7.30 5.95
C PRO A 32 -10.94 6.62 7.06
N VAL A 33 -10.57 5.36 6.83
CA VAL A 33 -9.69 4.60 7.71
C VAL A 33 -8.54 4.06 6.88
N ILE A 34 -7.34 4.11 7.45
CA ILE A 34 -6.15 3.50 6.86
C ILE A 34 -5.37 2.74 7.92
N VAL A 35 -4.90 1.55 7.55
CA VAL A 35 -4.06 0.69 8.39
C VAL A 35 -2.79 0.39 7.61
N VAL A 36 -1.64 0.58 8.26
CA VAL A 36 -0.32 0.32 7.68
C VAL A 36 0.46 -0.60 8.62
N HIS A 37 1.19 -1.57 8.07
CA HIS A 37 2.06 -2.47 8.84
C HIS A 37 3.47 -2.50 8.26
N GLY A 38 4.48 -2.59 9.13
CA GLY A 38 5.90 -2.66 8.73
C GLY A 38 6.45 -4.08 8.55
N GLY A 39 5.61 -5.11 8.73
CA GLY A 39 6.00 -6.53 8.66
C GLY A 39 5.87 -7.25 10.00
N ALA A 40 6.08 -8.57 9.99
CA ALA A 40 5.98 -9.44 11.16
C ALA A 40 7.28 -10.25 11.35
N GLY A 41 7.67 -10.50 12.60
CA GLY A 41 8.86 -11.30 12.92
C GLY A 41 9.64 -10.77 14.13
N ARG A 42 10.87 -11.28 14.31
CA ARG A 42 11.76 -10.85 15.40
C ARG A 42 12.45 -9.53 15.02
N ILE A 43 11.86 -8.42 15.44
CA ILE A 43 12.41 -7.08 15.22
C ILE A 43 13.32 -6.69 16.41
N PRO A 44 14.62 -6.41 16.19
CA PRO A 44 15.53 -5.94 17.24
C PRO A 44 15.02 -4.65 17.88
N ARG A 45 15.13 -4.53 19.22
CA ARG A 45 14.67 -3.33 19.96
C ARG A 45 15.21 -2.03 19.37
N LYS A 46 16.51 -1.99 19.04
CA LYS A 46 17.17 -0.82 18.43
C LYS A 46 16.56 -0.35 17.10
N ARG A 47 15.89 -1.24 16.34
CA ARG A 47 15.23 -0.88 15.06
C ARG A 47 13.74 -0.61 15.22
N ARG A 48 13.14 -1.09 16.32
CA ARG A 48 11.69 -1.06 16.53
C ARG A 48 11.15 0.36 16.55
N ASP A 49 11.77 1.26 17.30
CA ASP A 49 11.27 2.62 17.48
C ASP A 49 11.29 3.39 16.14
N TYR A 50 12.36 3.23 15.37
CA TYR A 50 12.45 3.76 14.01
C TYR A 50 11.37 3.16 13.10
N MET A 51 11.21 1.84 13.07
CA MET A 51 10.19 1.20 12.21
C MET A 51 8.77 1.64 12.58
N ILE A 52 8.46 1.77 13.88
CA ILE A 52 7.18 2.29 14.36
C ILE A 52 7.00 3.75 13.90
N TYR A 53 8.02 4.59 14.04
CA TYR A 53 7.99 5.98 13.59
C TYR A 53 7.71 6.09 12.08
N GLU A 54 8.39 5.29 11.26
CA GLU A 54 8.21 5.31 9.81
C GLU A 54 6.84 4.75 9.39
N VAL A 55 6.32 3.72 10.07
CA VAL A 55 4.94 3.23 9.83
C VAL A 55 3.90 4.29 10.20
N LYS A 56 4.10 5.02 11.29
CA LYS A 56 3.23 6.15 11.67
C LYS A 56 3.24 7.23 10.59
N ASN A 57 4.41 7.60 10.08
CA ASN A 57 4.52 8.61 9.01
C ASN A 57 3.85 8.13 7.71
N ALA A 58 4.04 6.87 7.33
CA ALA A 58 3.35 6.29 6.17
C ALA A 58 1.82 6.38 6.32
N ALA A 59 1.29 6.07 7.50
CA ALA A 59 -0.13 6.20 7.80
C ALA A 59 -0.62 7.66 7.77
N ILE A 60 0.16 8.60 8.32
CA ILE A 60 -0.16 10.04 8.32
C ILE A 60 -0.20 10.58 6.89
N GLU A 61 0.82 10.30 6.08
CA GLU A 61 0.88 10.77 4.69
C GLU A 61 -0.30 10.24 3.88
N ALA A 62 -0.62 8.96 4.04
CA ALA A 62 -1.72 8.34 3.33
C ALA A 62 -3.09 8.82 3.82
N TYR A 63 -3.29 8.97 5.13
CA TYR A 63 -4.51 9.55 5.70
C TYR A 63 -4.72 11.00 5.23
N SER A 64 -3.65 11.78 5.11
CA SER A 64 -3.71 13.15 4.58
C SER A 64 -4.29 13.19 3.17
N LEU A 65 -4.01 12.19 2.32
CA LEU A 65 -4.60 12.11 0.99
C LEU A 65 -6.11 11.81 1.06
N LEU A 66 -6.53 10.91 1.95
CA LEU A 66 -7.93 10.53 2.13
C LEU A 66 -8.79 11.72 2.57
N ILE A 67 -8.35 12.49 3.57
CA ILE A 67 -9.06 13.70 4.03
C ILE A 67 -9.01 14.84 3.02
N ASN A 68 -8.11 14.80 2.04
CA ASN A 68 -8.11 15.73 0.91
C ASN A 68 -8.93 15.21 -0.29
N GLY A 69 -9.76 14.19 -0.09
CA GLY A 69 -10.67 13.64 -1.10
C GLY A 69 -9.99 12.83 -2.20
N ARG A 70 -8.74 12.40 -1.99
CA ARG A 70 -8.03 11.51 -2.92
C ARG A 70 -8.54 10.07 -2.80
N SER A 71 -8.30 9.28 -3.85
CA SER A 71 -8.73 7.88 -3.89
C SER A 71 -8.03 7.03 -2.82
N ALA A 72 -8.71 5.99 -2.37
CA ALA A 72 -8.10 5.00 -1.48
C ALA A 72 -6.88 4.33 -2.14
N VAL A 73 -6.89 4.17 -3.48
CA VAL A 73 -5.74 3.73 -4.29
C VAL A 73 -4.56 4.68 -4.16
N ASP A 74 -4.77 5.99 -4.28
CA ASP A 74 -3.71 7.00 -4.12
C ASP A 74 -3.11 6.98 -2.71
N ALA A 75 -3.96 6.85 -1.69
CA ALA A 75 -3.53 6.81 -0.29
C ALA A 75 -2.65 5.58 0.00
N VAL A 76 -3.09 4.41 -0.44
CA VAL A 76 -2.36 3.16 -0.27
C VAL A 76 -1.03 3.20 -1.03
N GLU A 77 -1.03 3.61 -2.30
CA GLU A 77 0.23 3.74 -3.06
C GLU A 77 1.20 4.65 -2.32
N LYS A 78 0.73 5.78 -1.80
CA LYS A 78 1.56 6.72 -1.03
C LYS A 78 2.17 6.08 0.21
N ALA A 79 1.39 5.32 0.98
CA ALA A 79 1.88 4.61 2.16
C ALA A 79 2.98 3.60 1.80
N ILE A 80 2.79 2.83 0.75
CA ILE A 80 3.72 1.76 0.37
C ILE A 80 4.98 2.33 -0.29
N VAL A 81 4.85 3.31 -1.19
CA VAL A 81 6.00 4.04 -1.77
C VAL A 81 6.85 4.67 -0.67
N TYR A 82 6.23 5.21 0.38
CA TYR A 82 6.95 5.70 1.55
C TYR A 82 7.76 4.58 2.19
N MET A 83 7.18 3.42 2.47
CA MET A 83 7.88 2.28 3.08
C MET A 83 8.97 1.68 2.18
N GLU A 84 8.71 1.52 0.87
CA GLU A 84 9.68 1.05 -0.13
C GLU A 84 10.93 1.93 -0.21
N SER A 85 10.78 3.21 0.13
CA SER A 85 11.92 4.14 0.20
C SER A 85 12.78 3.97 1.45
N LYS A 86 12.33 3.20 2.47
CA LYS A 86 13.04 3.06 3.75
C LYS A 86 13.86 1.77 3.81
N PRO A 87 15.11 1.86 4.28
CA PRO A 87 16.04 0.74 4.30
C PRO A 87 15.69 -0.37 5.32
N LEU A 88 14.87 -0.06 6.32
CA LEU A 88 14.58 -1.00 7.42
C LEU A 88 13.33 -1.85 7.21
N PHE A 89 12.60 -1.65 6.12
CA PHE A 89 11.52 -2.54 5.72
C PHE A 89 12.01 -3.50 4.64
N ASN A 90 11.52 -4.74 4.66
CA ASN A 90 11.90 -5.77 3.69
C ASN A 90 11.25 -5.53 2.30
N CYS A 91 11.40 -4.35 1.72
CA CYS A 91 10.91 -4.00 0.39
C CYS A 91 11.83 -3.02 -0.30
N ALA A 92 11.90 -3.11 -1.64
CA ALA A 92 12.66 -2.18 -2.47
C ALA A 92 14.05 -1.93 -1.89
N LYS A 93 14.34 -0.73 -1.40
CA LYS A 93 15.66 -0.37 -0.86
C LYS A 93 16.10 -1.20 0.33
N GLY A 94 15.20 -1.81 1.09
CA GLY A 94 15.52 -2.73 2.19
C GLY A 94 15.22 -4.20 1.89
N GLY A 95 14.97 -4.53 0.61
CA GLY A 95 14.63 -5.88 0.17
C GLY A 95 15.72 -6.90 0.52
N SER A 96 15.28 -8.11 0.86
CA SER A 96 16.18 -9.25 1.06
C SER A 96 16.72 -9.76 -0.27
N LEU A 97 17.90 -10.32 -0.19
CA LEU A 97 18.56 -10.96 -1.32
C LEU A 97 17.98 -12.36 -1.57
N ASP A 98 17.85 -12.73 -2.83
CA ASP A 98 17.54 -14.09 -3.27
C ASP A 98 18.80 -14.98 -3.24
N ILE A 99 18.70 -16.21 -3.76
CA ILE A 99 19.83 -17.16 -3.83
C ILE A 99 20.98 -16.68 -4.74
N ASN A 100 20.74 -15.67 -5.59
CA ASN A 100 21.72 -15.09 -6.50
C ASN A 100 22.24 -13.75 -5.98
N ASP A 101 22.00 -13.41 -4.72
CA ASP A 101 22.35 -12.13 -4.10
C ASP A 101 21.66 -10.92 -4.76
N GLU A 102 20.46 -11.10 -5.33
CA GLU A 102 19.68 -10.04 -5.99
C GLU A 102 18.42 -9.66 -5.19
N ILE A 103 18.03 -8.38 -5.23
CA ILE A 103 16.74 -7.95 -4.70
C ILE A 103 15.66 -8.25 -5.74
N VAL A 104 14.79 -9.20 -5.40
CA VAL A 104 13.65 -9.64 -6.22
C VAL A 104 12.38 -9.38 -5.43
N MET A 105 11.40 -8.71 -6.07
CA MET A 105 10.23 -8.20 -5.36
C MET A 105 8.92 -8.59 -6.03
N ASP A 106 7.91 -8.72 -5.19
CA ASP A 106 6.52 -8.88 -5.57
C ASP A 106 5.72 -7.70 -5.00
N ALA A 107 4.73 -7.22 -5.74
CA ALA A 107 3.82 -6.20 -5.26
C ALA A 107 2.44 -6.36 -5.88
N GLY A 108 1.41 -5.94 -5.13
CA GLY A 108 0.03 -6.13 -5.52
C GLY A 108 -0.83 -4.98 -5.05
N MET A 109 -1.79 -4.61 -5.87
CA MET A 109 -2.81 -3.63 -5.54
C MET A 109 -4.16 -4.19 -5.97
N MET A 110 -5.14 -4.09 -5.10
CA MET A 110 -6.49 -4.59 -5.36
C MET A 110 -7.50 -3.54 -4.97
N THR A 111 -8.49 -3.33 -5.85
CA THR A 111 -9.71 -2.59 -5.58
C THR A 111 -10.88 -3.58 -5.55
N ARG A 112 -12.09 -3.09 -5.25
CA ARG A 112 -13.30 -3.92 -5.31
C ARG A 112 -13.50 -4.63 -6.66
N LYS A 113 -13.09 -4.03 -7.78
CA LYS A 113 -13.40 -4.51 -9.13
C LYS A 113 -12.19 -5.10 -9.85
N ASN A 114 -11.03 -4.50 -9.64
CA ASN A 114 -9.82 -4.79 -10.40
C ASN A 114 -8.69 -5.08 -9.44
N ALA A 115 -7.72 -5.87 -9.90
CA ALA A 115 -6.47 -6.07 -9.22
C ALA A 115 -5.31 -6.04 -10.22
N GLY A 116 -4.15 -5.64 -9.74
CA GLY A 116 -2.91 -5.59 -10.51
C GLY A 116 -1.75 -6.01 -9.63
N PHE A 117 -0.97 -6.95 -10.12
CA PHE A 117 0.15 -7.55 -9.42
C PHE A 117 1.35 -7.63 -10.33
N VAL A 118 2.52 -7.50 -9.72
CA VAL A 118 3.78 -7.86 -10.33
C VAL A 118 4.54 -8.83 -9.45
N GLY A 119 5.29 -9.73 -10.09
CA GLY A 119 6.11 -10.69 -9.38
C GLY A 119 7.48 -10.87 -9.99
N ALA A 120 8.44 -11.26 -9.18
CA ALA A 120 9.85 -11.43 -9.56
C ALA A 120 10.44 -10.21 -10.29
N VAL A 121 10.04 -8.99 -9.87
CA VAL A 121 10.55 -7.75 -10.44
C VAL A 121 11.89 -7.39 -9.83
N ARG A 122 12.76 -6.81 -10.65
CA ARG A 122 14.13 -6.42 -10.32
C ARG A 122 14.33 -4.98 -10.72
N ASP A 123 15.14 -4.26 -9.96
CA ASP A 123 15.59 -2.91 -10.28
C ASP A 123 14.47 -1.88 -10.54
N VAL A 124 13.28 -2.12 -9.97
CA VAL A 124 12.16 -1.16 -9.98
C VAL A 124 12.13 -0.49 -8.61
N GLU A 125 12.27 0.84 -8.56
CA GLU A 125 12.32 1.56 -7.26
C GLU A 125 11.05 1.36 -6.43
N HIS A 126 9.90 1.35 -7.10
CA HIS A 126 8.59 1.23 -6.47
C HIS A 126 7.72 0.16 -7.15
N PRO A 127 7.88 -1.13 -6.79
CA PRO A 127 7.07 -2.22 -7.33
C PRO A 127 5.56 -1.99 -7.19
N ILE A 128 5.10 -1.33 -6.11
CA ILE A 128 3.67 -1.02 -5.95
C ILE A 128 3.13 -0.10 -7.04
N SER A 129 3.93 0.86 -7.50
CA SER A 129 3.54 1.76 -8.59
C SER A 129 3.45 1.01 -9.92
N LEU A 130 4.29 -0.01 -10.12
CA LEU A 130 4.18 -0.91 -11.26
C LEU A 130 2.91 -1.79 -11.19
N ALA A 131 2.62 -2.35 -10.01
CA ALA A 131 1.38 -3.09 -9.77
C ALA A 131 0.12 -2.23 -10.03
N ARG A 132 0.15 -0.95 -9.63
CA ARG A 132 -0.89 0.04 -9.97
C ARG A 132 -1.05 0.21 -11.48
N LYS A 133 0.05 0.27 -12.25
CA LYS A 133 -0.03 0.33 -13.72
C LYS A 133 -0.70 -0.92 -14.30
N VAL A 134 -0.42 -2.12 -13.76
CA VAL A 134 -1.13 -3.36 -14.19
C VAL A 134 -2.63 -3.21 -13.95
N LEU A 135 -3.03 -2.74 -12.76
CA LEU A 135 -4.43 -2.53 -12.37
C LEU A 135 -5.16 -1.52 -13.28
N GLU A 136 -4.49 -0.45 -13.69
CA GLU A 136 -5.11 0.67 -14.43
C GLU A 136 -5.01 0.54 -15.95
N LYS A 137 -4.02 -0.19 -16.47
CA LYS A 137 -3.64 -0.13 -17.89
C LYS A 137 -3.79 -1.45 -18.63
N THR A 138 -4.17 -2.53 -17.94
CA THR A 138 -4.29 -3.85 -18.55
C THR A 138 -5.57 -4.56 -18.15
N GLU A 139 -5.97 -5.54 -18.97
CA GLU A 139 -7.00 -6.53 -18.60
C GLU A 139 -6.40 -7.72 -17.82
N HIS A 140 -5.08 -7.73 -17.63
CA HIS A 140 -4.37 -8.78 -16.91
C HIS A 140 -4.29 -8.44 -15.42
N VAL A 141 -4.24 -9.48 -14.58
CA VAL A 141 -4.15 -9.32 -13.11
C VAL A 141 -2.70 -9.40 -12.64
N LEU A 142 -1.87 -10.25 -13.24
CA LEU A 142 -0.50 -10.50 -12.80
C LEU A 142 0.46 -10.50 -13.99
N ILE A 143 1.55 -9.74 -13.88
CA ILE A 143 2.66 -9.75 -14.84
C ILE A 143 3.94 -10.06 -14.07
N VAL A 144 4.73 -11.03 -14.53
CA VAL A 144 5.92 -11.48 -13.79
C VAL A 144 7.19 -11.34 -14.60
N GLU A 145 8.31 -11.25 -13.87
CA GLU A 145 9.67 -11.32 -14.38
C GLU A 145 9.83 -10.45 -15.63
N THR A 146 10.50 -10.92 -16.69
CA THR A 146 10.86 -10.15 -17.90
C THR A 146 9.68 -9.39 -18.53
N GLY A 147 8.47 -9.95 -18.45
CA GLY A 147 7.26 -9.28 -18.90
C GLY A 147 6.95 -8.01 -18.09
N ALA A 148 7.18 -8.04 -16.78
CA ALA A 148 6.97 -6.92 -15.88
C ALA A 148 8.03 -5.82 -16.07
N GLN A 149 9.31 -6.14 -16.32
CA GLN A 149 10.30 -5.10 -16.63
C GLN A 149 10.01 -4.42 -17.96
N LYS A 150 9.62 -5.19 -18.99
CA LYS A 150 9.20 -4.60 -20.26
C LYS A 150 7.98 -3.69 -20.07
N PHE A 151 6.98 -4.17 -19.32
CA PHE A 151 5.79 -3.40 -18.99
C PHE A 151 6.13 -2.10 -18.23
N ALA A 152 7.10 -2.13 -17.32
CA ALA A 152 7.58 -0.95 -16.61
C ALA A 152 8.11 0.11 -17.58
N LEU A 153 9.00 -0.29 -18.50
CA LEU A 153 9.57 0.61 -19.52
C LEU A 153 8.49 1.19 -20.44
N ASP A 154 7.56 0.36 -20.91
CA ASP A 154 6.44 0.78 -21.77
C ASP A 154 5.52 1.81 -21.07
N HIS A 155 5.53 1.85 -19.74
CA HIS A 155 4.71 2.76 -18.92
C HIS A 155 5.53 3.88 -18.24
N GLY A 156 6.79 4.08 -18.66
CA GLY A 156 7.65 5.16 -18.19
C GLY A 156 8.18 4.99 -16.77
N ILE A 157 8.20 3.76 -16.25
CA ILE A 157 8.87 3.42 -14.98
C ILE A 157 10.31 3.02 -15.32
N PRO A 158 11.32 3.76 -14.86
CA PRO A 158 12.71 3.46 -15.17
C PRO A 158 13.16 2.19 -14.46
N ILE A 159 14.02 1.43 -15.13
CA ILE A 159 14.77 0.34 -14.53
C ILE A 159 16.09 0.93 -14.00
N LEU A 160 16.34 0.76 -12.72
CA LEU A 160 17.55 1.23 -12.05
C LEU A 160 18.76 0.41 -12.50
N PRO A 161 19.99 0.94 -12.37
CA PRO A 161 21.19 0.13 -12.49
C PRO A 161 21.16 -1.03 -11.48
N PRO A 162 21.63 -2.24 -11.84
CA PRO A 162 21.71 -3.37 -10.93
C PRO A 162 22.43 -3.00 -9.62
N GLY A 163 21.89 -3.43 -8.49
CA GLY A 163 22.43 -3.15 -7.16
C GLY A 163 22.03 -1.78 -6.58
N SER A 164 21.31 -0.92 -7.32
CA SER A 164 20.86 0.39 -6.80
C SER A 164 19.90 0.30 -5.61
N LEU A 165 19.23 -0.84 -5.45
CA LEU A 165 18.37 -1.13 -4.30
C LEU A 165 19.16 -1.75 -3.13
N ASN A 166 20.39 -2.22 -3.37
CA ASN A 166 21.20 -2.86 -2.35
C ASN A 166 21.84 -1.79 -1.46
N ILE A 167 21.27 -1.61 -0.28
CA ILE A 167 21.84 -0.74 0.74
C ILE A 167 22.95 -1.42 1.55
N TYR A 168 23.15 -2.74 1.48
CA TYR A 168 24.07 -3.48 2.34
C TYR A 168 25.54 -3.04 2.16
N GLU A 169 25.95 -2.57 0.97
CA GLU A 169 27.28 -1.95 0.78
C GLU A 169 27.44 -0.61 1.51
N SER A 170 26.35 0.17 1.60
CA SER A 170 26.32 1.42 2.37
C SER A 170 26.13 1.21 3.88
N MET A 171 25.78 -0.03 4.30
CA MET A 171 25.53 -0.37 5.71
C MET A 171 26.80 -0.46 6.57
N SER A 172 28.00 -0.35 6.00
CA SER A 172 29.21 -0.04 6.77
C SER A 172 29.12 1.30 7.52
N SER A 173 28.18 2.17 7.15
CA SER A 173 27.97 3.50 7.77
C SER A 173 26.87 3.52 8.85
N PHE A 174 26.28 2.38 9.23
CA PHE A 174 25.17 2.32 10.20
C PHE A 174 25.56 2.57 11.66
N GLU A 175 26.85 2.77 11.98
CA GLU A 175 27.23 3.36 13.29
C GLU A 175 26.63 4.77 13.48
N HIS A 176 26.23 5.45 12.41
CA HIS A 176 25.73 6.84 12.47
C HIS A 176 24.21 7.02 12.64
N ILE A 177 23.36 5.99 12.55
CA ILE A 177 21.92 6.15 12.87
C ILE A 177 21.66 6.20 14.38
N THR A 178 22.69 5.96 15.20
CA THR A 178 22.69 6.21 16.65
C THR A 178 22.52 7.70 16.98
N TYR A 179 22.86 8.62 16.07
CA TYR A 179 22.93 10.07 16.37
C TYR A 179 21.59 10.83 16.41
N CYS A 180 20.46 10.19 16.08
CA CYS A 180 19.14 10.84 16.13
C CYS A 180 18.26 10.40 17.31
N VAL A 181 18.74 9.45 18.12
CA VAL A 181 18.07 9.05 19.37
C VAL A 181 18.95 9.58 20.48
N ASN A 182 18.57 10.72 21.07
CA ASN A 182 19.31 11.32 22.17
C ASN A 182 19.66 10.23 23.21
N GLU A 183 20.97 10.07 23.44
CA GLU A 183 21.52 9.27 24.53
C GLU A 183 21.09 9.89 25.86
N GLU A 184 20.08 9.33 26.50
CA GLU A 184 20.01 9.31 27.96
C GLU A 184 19.87 7.84 28.40
N GLU A 185 21.02 7.31 28.80
CA GLU A 185 21.28 6.20 29.73
C GLU A 185 20.29 5.02 29.77
N TYR A 186 20.72 3.87 29.25
CA TYR A 186 20.35 2.58 29.86
C TYR A 186 21.55 1.63 29.81
N GLU A 187 22.31 1.62 30.89
CA GLU A 187 23.39 0.67 31.13
C GLU A 187 22.83 -0.75 31.36
N GLY A 188 23.46 -1.71 30.69
CA GLY A 188 23.79 -3.01 31.27
C GLY A 188 22.65 -3.99 31.58
N GLY A 189 22.48 -4.99 30.73
CA GLY A 189 21.80 -6.23 31.11
C GLY A 189 22.00 -7.34 30.10
N ARG A 190 22.80 -8.34 30.46
CA ARG A 190 22.94 -9.64 29.79
C ARG A 190 21.68 -10.45 30.11
N TRP A 191 20.97 -10.95 29.11
CA TRP A 191 19.73 -11.70 29.33
C TRP A 191 20.01 -13.20 29.21
N ASP A 192 20.01 -13.87 30.35
CA ASP A 192 19.83 -15.32 30.47
C ASP A 192 18.33 -15.64 30.29
N ASP A 193 18.05 -16.67 29.51
CA ASP A 193 16.73 -17.20 29.24
C ASP A 193 16.22 -17.97 30.47
N ASP A 194 15.41 -17.37 31.34
CA ASP A 194 14.43 -18.11 32.17
C ASP A 194 13.38 -17.22 32.87
N ILE A 195 12.12 -17.51 32.55
CA ILE A 195 10.93 -17.59 33.42
C ILE A 195 10.25 -16.29 33.98
N SER A 196 8.94 -16.23 33.67
CA SER A 196 7.81 -15.70 34.46
C SER A 196 7.53 -14.20 34.55
N GLU A 197 6.25 -13.89 34.27
CA GLU A 197 5.44 -12.83 34.88
C GLU A 197 6.00 -11.41 34.89
N ASN A 198 5.94 -10.76 33.73
CA ASN A 198 5.36 -9.42 33.56
C ASN A 198 5.42 -9.04 32.09
N LYS A 199 4.37 -9.38 31.33
CA LYS A 199 4.15 -8.75 30.02
C LYS A 199 3.76 -7.31 30.32
N THR A 200 4.68 -6.37 30.14
CA THR A 200 4.30 -4.97 29.97
C THR A 200 3.37 -4.94 28.76
N GLU A 201 2.13 -4.58 29.03
CA GLU A 201 1.08 -4.41 28.04
C GLU A 201 1.61 -3.51 26.92
N CYS A 202 1.30 -3.84 25.67
CA CYS A 202 1.54 -2.94 24.55
C CYS A 202 0.90 -1.59 24.91
N ASP A 203 1.70 -0.52 25.03
CA ASP A 203 1.18 0.82 25.31
C ASP A 203 0.09 1.13 24.28
N SER A 204 -1.14 1.11 24.76
CA SER A 204 -2.36 1.35 23.98
C SER A 204 -2.50 2.82 23.58
N ASP A 205 -1.57 3.67 24.01
CA ASP A 205 -1.58 5.13 23.85
C ASP A 205 -1.09 5.63 22.49
N CYS A 206 -0.91 4.76 21.50
CA CYS A 206 -0.68 5.19 20.12
C CYS A 206 -1.99 5.64 19.44
N PHE A 207 -2.71 6.56 20.07
CA PHE A 207 -3.86 7.23 19.49
C PHE A 207 -3.40 8.44 18.69
N ILE A 208 -3.71 8.45 17.39
CA ILE A 208 -3.79 9.71 16.66
C ILE A 208 -5.03 10.43 17.20
N ASN A 209 -4.82 11.49 17.99
CA ASN A 209 -5.92 12.32 18.47
C ASN A 209 -6.70 12.85 17.25
N ARG A 210 -7.95 12.42 17.11
CA ARG A 210 -8.93 13.10 16.25
C ARG A 210 -9.11 14.50 16.82
N SER A 211 -8.64 15.54 16.14
CA SER A 211 -9.12 16.89 16.42
C SER A 211 -10.63 16.88 16.13
N MET A 212 -11.44 16.97 17.18
CA MET A 212 -12.90 17.00 17.10
C MET A 212 -13.47 18.27 16.42
N GLU A 213 -12.63 19.03 15.72
CA GLU A 213 -12.98 20.29 15.05
C GLU A 213 -12.87 20.21 13.51
N GLY A 214 -12.60 19.02 12.95
CA GLY A 214 -12.59 18.83 11.50
C GLY A 214 -13.99 18.53 10.96
N GLU A 215 -14.55 19.42 10.14
CA GLU A 215 -15.69 19.11 9.28
C GLU A 215 -15.41 17.81 8.49
N ALA A 216 -16.37 16.90 8.42
CA ALA A 216 -16.23 15.63 7.71
C ALA A 216 -15.71 15.84 6.28
N TYR A 217 -14.51 15.36 5.99
CA TYR A 217 -13.87 15.61 4.71
C TYR A 217 -14.39 14.66 3.62
N PRO A 218 -14.75 15.14 2.41
CA PRO A 218 -15.47 14.33 1.43
C PRO A 218 -14.62 13.21 0.81
N TYR A 219 -14.79 11.95 1.24
CA TYR A 219 -14.55 10.81 0.36
C TYR A 219 -15.87 10.30 -0.21
N CYS A 220 -16.03 10.41 -1.53
CA CYS A 220 -17.30 10.09 -2.20
C CYS A 220 -17.39 8.59 -2.49
N VAL A 221 -18.07 7.83 -1.62
CA VAL A 221 -18.40 6.43 -1.88
C VAL A 221 -19.62 6.35 -2.79
N GLN A 222 -19.50 5.65 -3.92
CA GLN A 222 -20.61 5.41 -4.82
C GLN A 222 -21.29 4.08 -4.46
N SER A 223 -22.47 4.19 -3.82
CA SER A 223 -23.50 3.17 -3.53
C SER A 223 -23.48 2.51 -2.13
N ILE A 224 -24.68 2.49 -1.53
CA ILE A 224 -25.11 1.64 -0.42
C ILE A 224 -25.92 0.52 -1.06
N ASP A 225 -25.36 -0.68 -1.11
CA ASP A 225 -26.11 -1.93 -0.93
C ASP A 225 -25.53 -2.60 0.33
N SER A 226 -26.31 -3.47 0.96
CA SER A 226 -26.30 -3.85 2.39
C SER A 226 -25.07 -4.56 2.98
N ASP A 227 -23.86 -4.36 2.46
CA ASP A 227 -22.65 -4.99 3.00
C ASP A 227 -21.74 -3.92 3.62
N LEU A 228 -21.77 -3.81 4.95
CA LEU A 228 -20.98 -2.88 5.77
C LEU A 228 -19.44 -3.01 5.66
N TRP A 229 -18.94 -3.79 4.70
CA TRP A 229 -17.52 -4.16 4.50
C TRP A 229 -16.87 -3.57 3.23
N ASP A 230 -17.62 -2.79 2.45
CA ASP A 230 -17.45 -2.67 0.99
C ASP A 230 -16.38 -1.70 0.43
N ASP A 231 -15.58 -1.03 1.26
CA ASP A 231 -14.45 -0.17 0.82
C ASP A 231 -13.10 -0.58 1.41
N SER A 232 -13.04 -1.74 2.07
CA SER A 232 -11.79 -2.25 2.65
C SER A 232 -10.82 -2.61 1.53
N LEU A 233 -9.92 -1.69 1.15
CA LEU A 233 -8.74 -2.04 0.37
C LEU A 233 -7.86 -2.93 1.25
N ILE A 234 -8.00 -4.25 1.09
CA ILE A 234 -7.02 -5.19 1.61
C ILE A 234 -5.85 -5.16 0.63
N LEU A 235 -4.84 -4.37 0.96
CA LEU A 235 -3.53 -4.54 0.36
C LEU A 235 -2.63 -5.31 1.30
N GLN A 236 -2.32 -6.53 0.88
CA GLN A 236 -1.27 -7.33 1.47
C GLN A 236 -0.07 -7.26 0.52
N VAL A 237 0.96 -6.50 0.90
CA VAL A 237 2.28 -6.67 0.28
C VAL A 237 2.82 -7.98 0.85
N HIS A 238 2.70 -9.05 0.08
CA HIS A 238 3.22 -10.36 0.47
C HIS A 238 4.75 -10.33 0.36
N TYR A 239 5.43 -10.41 1.49
CA TYR A 239 6.82 -10.86 1.55
C TYR A 239 6.80 -12.37 1.82
N PHE A 240 6.98 -13.19 0.79
CA PHE A 240 7.23 -14.61 1.00
C PHE A 240 8.69 -14.80 1.42
N TYR A 241 8.93 -14.94 2.73
CA TYR A 241 10.05 -15.76 3.17
C TYR A 241 9.59 -17.21 3.17
N PHE A 242 10.07 -18.01 2.22
CA PHE A 242 10.27 -19.43 2.46
C PHE A 242 11.62 -19.57 3.17
N LEU A 243 11.62 -19.42 4.49
CA LEU A 243 12.59 -20.12 5.34
C LEU A 243 11.85 -21.35 5.89
N LEU A 244 11.99 -22.47 5.18
CA LEU A 244 11.77 -23.79 5.77
C LEU A 244 12.93 -24.11 6.71
#